data_AF-A0A4S8KMP0-F1
#
_entry.id   AF-A0A4S8KMP0-F1
#
_cell.length_a   1.000
_cell.length_b   1.000
_cell.length_c   1.000
_cell.angle_alpha   90.00
_cell.angle_beta   90.00
_cell.angle_gamma   90.00
#
_symmetry.space_group_name_H-M   'P 1'
#
loop_
_entity.id
_entity.type
_entity.pdbx_description
1 polymer ?
#
loop_
_entity_poly.entity_id
_entity_poly.type
_entity_poly.pdbx_seq_one_letter_code
_entity_poly.pdbx_strand_id
1 'polypeptide(L)'
;MSATDNSLGDELDVLVVGAGFAGLYHLYQLRKLGYSVKLFESGSGMGGVWHWNCYPGARVDSETPLYEFSIEEVWKDWRWKERFPERNELVSYFRYVGEKLDLKKDISFNTRVTAAHFDANVDRWNVTTDGGNVVRPRFLILAVGFAAKRYVPDWPGLDKFQGVWHHTANWPQEGVDVKGKRVGVIGTGSTGVQVITDVGPRVKHLTVFQRSPAIALPMNNSKVDDEKHRKMRELSPIMYRRRLQTTTGHNFAAYPQDTFSATPEERYLLWEELWNRGGLNFAVGNYRDVMVNQEANDAVYAFWRDKIRKRLNDPVMQEKLVPTVAPYPFGTKRPVMEGGYYEVFNQPNVDLVDVNKTPIQEITTKGIRTGDGVEHELDILVVASGFDSLTGGIIQIDIRGLDGTSIKDKWANGVYTHLGMTTANFPNMFFLYGPQSPAALSNGPASIEMQSDWVINCIQHMKKNKLTRIEATPEAEEEWRNLNINVAAGTLLGKAKSWYNGSNIPGKVVEPLNFAGGLPYYYSLIKEKEEKGYEGFKLSSNAQKAELEVHDKHKHQVVNGFAKV
;
A
#
# COMPACT_ATOMS: atom_id res chain seq x y z
N MET A 1 3.01 51.66 11.05
CA MET A 1 3.69 51.07 12.22
C MET A 1 2.62 50.26 12.95
N SER A 2 2.70 48.95 13.15
CA SER A 2 3.81 48.02 13.22
C SER A 2 3.68 46.89 12.19
N ALA A 3 4.83 46.50 11.64
CA ALA A 3 4.99 45.27 10.89
C ALA A 3 4.59 44.08 11.77
N THR A 4 3.63 43.29 11.30
CA THR A 4 3.42 41.93 11.81
C THR A 4 4.59 41.09 11.35
N ASP A 5 5.30 40.57 12.35
CA ASP A 5 6.45 39.70 12.29
C ASP A 5 6.26 38.58 11.25
N ASN A 6 7.16 38.55 10.27
CA ASN A 6 7.24 37.54 9.23
C ASN A 6 8.01 36.34 9.82
N SER A 7 7.48 35.76 10.91
CA SER A 7 8.17 34.72 11.67
C SER A 7 8.49 33.55 10.74
N LEU A 8 9.79 33.33 10.53
CA LEU A 8 10.39 32.17 9.86
C LEU A 8 9.60 30.90 10.19
N GLY A 9 8.76 30.43 9.25
CA GLY A 9 7.78 29.37 9.48
C GLY A 9 8.35 28.18 10.25
N ASP A 10 7.69 27.83 11.35
CA ASP A 10 8.15 26.93 12.42
C ASP A 10 9.25 25.94 12.01
N GLU A 11 10.45 26.10 12.60
CA GLU A 11 11.52 25.14 12.45
C GLU A 11 11.15 23.83 13.16
N LEU A 12 10.62 22.87 12.40
CA LEU A 12 10.27 21.54 12.89
C LEU A 12 11.49 20.61 12.86
N ASP A 13 11.54 19.64 13.76
CA ASP A 13 12.48 18.52 13.61
C ASP A 13 11.98 17.61 12.48
N VAL A 14 10.71 17.23 12.53
CA VAL A 14 10.11 16.26 11.62
C VAL A 14 8.74 16.73 11.14
N LEU A 15 8.50 16.63 9.83
CA LEU A 15 7.15 16.70 9.26
C LEU A 15 6.76 15.32 8.75
N VAL A 16 5.56 14.88 9.15
CA VAL A 16 4.94 13.64 8.67
C VAL A 16 3.80 13.99 7.70
N VAL A 17 3.71 13.32 6.57
CA VAL A 17 2.66 13.53 5.56
C VAL A 17 1.77 12.29 5.47
N GLY A 18 0.51 12.41 5.88
CA GLY A 18 -0.51 11.35 5.88
C GLY A 18 -0.83 10.79 7.28
N ALA A 19 -2.11 10.76 7.65
CA ALA A 19 -2.63 10.29 8.95
C ALA A 19 -3.13 8.84 8.92
N GLY A 20 -2.44 7.97 8.15
CA GLY A 20 -2.63 6.51 8.19
C GLY A 20 -1.82 5.83 9.30
N PHE A 21 -1.74 4.50 9.27
CA PHE A 21 -0.94 3.72 10.24
C PHE A 21 0.49 4.26 10.41
N ALA A 22 1.22 4.44 9.32
CA ALA A 22 2.62 4.88 9.36
C ALA A 22 2.78 6.28 9.96
N GLY A 23 1.93 7.23 9.56
CA GLY A 23 2.08 8.60 10.04
C GLY A 23 1.69 8.77 11.51
N LEU A 24 0.62 8.10 11.95
CA LEU A 24 0.20 8.14 13.36
C LEU A 24 1.23 7.45 14.27
N TYR A 25 1.85 6.36 13.82
CA TYR A 25 2.94 5.71 14.55
C TYR A 25 4.16 6.62 14.71
N HIS A 26 4.62 7.25 13.62
CA HIS A 26 5.73 8.20 13.67
C HIS A 26 5.42 9.40 14.56
N LEU A 27 4.22 9.98 14.42
CA LEU A 27 3.80 11.12 15.24
C LEU A 27 3.86 10.78 16.73
N TYR A 28 3.30 9.63 17.11
CA TYR A 28 3.30 9.16 18.49
C TYR A 28 4.72 8.94 19.02
N GLN A 29 5.53 8.14 18.32
CA GLN A 29 6.85 7.74 18.81
C GLN A 29 7.83 8.92 18.85
N LEU A 30 7.90 9.72 17.78
CA LEU A 30 8.82 10.86 17.73
C LEU A 30 8.44 11.94 18.75
N ARG A 31 7.14 12.16 18.99
CA ARG A 31 6.71 13.07 20.06
C ARG A 31 7.10 12.56 21.45
N LYS A 32 6.96 11.25 21.72
CA LYS A 32 7.45 10.65 22.99
C LYS A 32 8.95 10.81 23.19
N LEU A 33 9.72 10.89 22.11
CA LEU A 33 11.17 11.12 22.12
C LEU A 33 11.55 12.62 22.21
N GLY A 34 10.55 13.51 22.32
CA GLY A 34 10.76 14.95 22.50
C GLY A 34 11.17 15.70 21.23
N TYR A 35 10.89 15.15 20.04
CA TYR A 35 11.05 15.90 18.79
C TYR A 35 9.89 16.87 18.59
N SER A 36 10.17 18.01 17.94
CA SER A 36 9.14 18.89 17.40
C SER A 36 8.57 18.29 16.12
N VAL A 37 7.33 17.78 16.19
CA VAL A 37 6.69 17.03 15.09
C VAL A 37 5.32 17.59 14.78
N LYS A 38 5.03 17.76 13.49
CA LYS A 38 3.67 17.96 12.98
C LYS A 38 3.34 16.93 11.92
N LEU A 39 2.04 16.69 11.75
CA LEU A 39 1.52 15.81 10.71
C LEU A 39 0.51 16.58 9.83
N PHE A 40 0.67 16.52 8.52
CA PHE A 40 -0.29 17.07 7.56
C PHE A 40 -1.09 15.95 6.90
N GLU A 41 -2.42 16.07 6.93
CA GLU A 41 -3.37 15.15 6.31
C GLU A 41 -4.29 15.92 5.36
N SER A 42 -4.36 15.44 4.12
CA SER A 42 -5.21 16.01 3.09
C SER A 42 -6.72 15.83 3.34
N GLY A 43 -7.09 14.82 4.12
CA GLY A 43 -8.48 14.50 4.48
C GLY A 43 -8.92 15.20 5.77
N SER A 44 -10.20 15.05 6.08
CA SER A 44 -10.82 15.66 7.26
C SER A 44 -10.70 14.79 8.52
N GLY A 45 -10.08 13.61 8.41
CA GLY A 45 -9.94 12.67 9.52
C GLY A 45 -8.77 11.70 9.37
N MET A 46 -8.47 11.01 10.46
CA MET A 46 -7.43 9.97 10.55
C MET A 46 -7.87 8.65 9.91
N GLY A 47 -6.89 7.79 9.66
CA GLY A 47 -7.08 6.42 9.20
C GLY A 47 -6.61 6.17 7.76
N GLY A 48 -6.15 7.21 7.06
CA GLY A 48 -5.61 7.11 5.71
C GLY A 48 -6.59 6.43 4.77
N VAL A 49 -6.22 5.28 4.21
CA VAL A 49 -7.08 4.49 3.31
C VAL A 49 -8.49 4.24 3.88
N TRP A 50 -8.63 4.08 5.20
CA TRP A 50 -9.94 3.86 5.84
C TRP A 50 -10.78 5.12 5.96
N HIS A 51 -10.16 6.30 5.96
CA HIS A 51 -10.90 7.55 5.83
C HIS A 51 -11.49 7.67 4.42
N TRP A 52 -10.66 7.50 3.39
CA TRP A 52 -11.03 7.73 1.98
C TRP A 52 -11.92 6.64 1.36
N ASN A 53 -11.58 5.36 1.58
CA ASN A 53 -12.25 4.24 0.93
C ASN A 53 -13.54 3.87 1.68
N CYS A 54 -14.61 4.61 1.43
CA CYS A 54 -15.93 4.41 2.06
C CYS A 54 -16.96 3.76 1.11
N TYR A 55 -16.49 3.05 0.08
CA TYR A 55 -17.36 2.30 -0.83
C TYR A 55 -18.09 1.14 -0.11
N PRO A 56 -19.23 0.66 -0.63
CA PRO A 56 -20.00 -0.42 0.00
C PRO A 56 -19.20 -1.73 0.11
N GLY A 57 -19.28 -2.40 1.26
CA GLY A 57 -18.53 -3.63 1.53
C GLY A 57 -17.04 -3.46 1.88
N ALA A 58 -16.53 -2.22 2.01
CA ALA A 58 -15.13 -1.96 2.36
C ALA A 58 -14.75 -2.60 3.72
N ARG A 59 -13.78 -3.52 3.70
CA ARG A 59 -13.33 -4.27 4.88
C ARG A 59 -11.88 -4.74 4.78
N VAL A 60 -11.32 -5.18 5.90
CA VAL A 60 -9.94 -5.72 5.94
C VAL A 60 -9.88 -7.15 5.40
N ASP A 61 -8.71 -7.51 4.88
CA ASP A 61 -8.37 -8.90 4.49
C ASP A 61 -7.42 -9.58 5.49
N SER A 62 -6.93 -8.84 6.49
CA SER A 62 -6.08 -9.36 7.57
C SER A 62 -6.90 -9.54 8.85
N GLU A 63 -6.68 -10.67 9.51
CA GLU A 63 -7.42 -11.07 10.71
C GLU A 63 -7.07 -10.21 11.92
N THR A 64 -8.03 -9.95 12.80
CA THR A 64 -7.77 -9.39 14.12
C THR A 64 -6.98 -10.37 14.98
N PRO A 65 -6.02 -9.91 15.81
CA PRO A 65 -5.63 -8.51 16.02
C PRO A 65 -4.48 -8.04 15.11
N LEU A 66 -4.14 -8.76 14.03
CA LEU A 66 -2.94 -8.49 13.25
C LEU A 66 -3.00 -7.18 12.44
N TYR A 67 -4.20 -6.68 12.15
CA TYR A 67 -4.42 -5.43 11.43
C TYR A 67 -4.61 -4.22 12.36
N GLU A 68 -3.76 -4.10 13.37
CA GLU A 68 -3.76 -3.00 14.33
C GLU A 68 -2.33 -2.67 14.82
N PHE A 69 -2.19 -1.57 15.57
CA PHE A 69 -0.94 -1.20 16.23
C PHE A 69 -0.56 -2.17 17.35
N SER A 70 0.73 -2.54 17.43
CA SER A 70 1.26 -3.35 18.53
C SER A 70 1.48 -2.57 19.85
N ILE A 71 1.12 -1.29 19.89
CA ILE A 71 1.24 -0.40 21.05
C ILE A 71 0.30 -0.87 22.17
N GLU A 72 0.86 -1.32 23.30
CA GLU A 72 0.09 -1.87 24.43
C GLU A 72 -1.02 -0.95 24.93
N GLU A 73 -0.72 0.35 25.06
CA GLU A 73 -1.68 1.38 25.46
C GLU A 73 -2.93 1.41 24.55
N VAL A 74 -2.80 0.98 23.29
CA VAL A 74 -3.90 0.96 22.31
C VAL A 74 -4.67 -0.36 22.40
N TRP A 75 -4.02 -1.49 22.09
CA TRP A 75 -4.72 -2.77 21.87
C TRP A 75 -5.28 -3.38 23.14
N LYS A 76 -4.77 -3.03 24.32
CA LYS A 76 -5.20 -3.62 25.60
C LYS A 76 -6.67 -3.35 25.93
N ASP A 77 -7.15 -2.15 25.58
CA ASP A 77 -8.52 -1.71 25.88
C ASP A 77 -9.45 -1.69 24.65
N TRP A 78 -8.91 -1.87 23.44
CA TRP A 78 -9.70 -1.94 22.21
C TRP A 78 -10.36 -3.32 22.03
N ARG A 79 -11.56 -3.34 21.44
CA ARG A 79 -12.32 -4.57 21.18
C ARG A 79 -12.97 -4.53 19.79
N TRP A 80 -12.44 -5.34 18.88
CA TRP A 80 -13.03 -5.67 17.59
C TRP A 80 -14.32 -6.49 17.68
N LYS A 81 -15.31 -6.21 16.83
CA LYS A 81 -16.58 -6.92 16.72
C LYS A 81 -16.48 -8.13 15.80
N GLU A 82 -15.58 -8.10 14.83
CA GLU A 82 -15.44 -9.10 13.78
C GLU A 82 -13.99 -9.55 13.59
N ARG A 83 -13.80 -10.79 13.12
CA ARG A 83 -12.48 -11.33 12.74
C ARG A 83 -11.85 -10.52 11.61
N PHE A 84 -12.67 -10.02 10.69
CA PHE A 84 -12.29 -9.10 9.62
C PHE A 84 -13.18 -7.85 9.68
N PRO A 85 -12.79 -6.84 10.48
CA PRO A 85 -13.54 -5.60 10.66
C PRO A 85 -13.86 -4.85 9.36
N GLU A 86 -15.03 -4.24 9.33
CA GLU A 86 -15.44 -3.32 8.28
C GLU A 86 -14.84 -1.92 8.45
N ARG A 87 -14.87 -1.13 7.37
CA ARG A 87 -14.29 0.22 7.35
C ARG A 87 -14.75 1.12 8.50
N ASN A 88 -16.04 1.10 8.85
CA ASN A 88 -16.57 1.96 9.91
C ASN A 88 -16.03 1.60 11.29
N GLU A 89 -15.71 0.32 11.49
CA GLU A 89 -15.04 -0.12 12.70
C GLU A 89 -13.58 0.35 12.73
N LEU A 90 -12.86 0.30 11.60
CA LEU A 90 -11.52 0.87 11.48
C LEU A 90 -11.51 2.39 11.73
N VAL A 91 -12.49 3.13 11.21
CA VAL A 91 -12.65 4.57 11.50
C VAL A 91 -12.83 4.81 13.01
N SER A 92 -13.61 3.96 13.67
CA SER A 92 -13.81 4.03 15.12
C SER A 92 -12.52 3.69 15.89
N TYR A 93 -11.75 2.70 15.42
CA TYR A 93 -10.43 2.38 15.92
C TYR A 93 -9.46 3.56 15.82
N PHE A 94 -9.36 4.22 14.65
CA PHE A 94 -8.48 5.38 14.49
C PHE A 94 -8.91 6.59 15.32
N ARG A 95 -10.22 6.79 15.51
CA ARG A 95 -10.73 7.80 16.45
C ARG A 95 -10.25 7.49 17.87
N TYR A 96 -10.43 6.25 18.31
CA TYR A 96 -9.97 5.76 19.61
C TYR A 96 -8.46 5.93 19.78
N VAL A 97 -7.64 5.56 18.78
CA VAL A 97 -6.18 5.76 18.80
C VAL A 97 -5.83 7.23 18.98
N GLY A 98 -6.46 8.11 18.20
CA GLY A 98 -6.16 9.55 18.27
C GLY A 98 -6.56 10.19 19.61
N GLU A 99 -7.58 9.65 20.30
CA GLU A 99 -7.99 10.07 21.64
C GLU A 99 -7.07 9.46 22.72
N LYS A 100 -6.86 8.15 22.68
CA LYS A 100 -6.02 7.41 23.66
C LYS A 100 -4.58 7.92 23.68
N LEU A 101 -4.05 8.27 22.52
CA LEU A 101 -2.68 8.76 22.35
C LEU A 101 -2.62 10.29 22.19
N ASP A 102 -3.72 11.03 22.36
CA ASP A 102 -3.78 12.50 22.27
C ASP A 102 -3.08 13.08 21.01
N LEU A 103 -3.37 12.53 19.83
CA LEU A 103 -2.63 12.85 18.59
C LEU A 103 -3.17 14.07 17.84
N LYS A 104 -4.48 14.38 18.00
CA LYS A 104 -5.17 15.38 17.16
C LYS A 104 -4.54 16.77 17.22
N LYS A 105 -3.95 17.17 18.35
CA LYS A 105 -3.32 18.49 18.55
C LYS A 105 -2.10 18.75 17.65
N ASP A 106 -1.51 17.68 17.12
CA ASP A 106 -0.32 17.75 16.27
C ASP A 106 -0.61 17.46 14.79
N ILE A 107 -1.89 17.29 14.44
CA ILE A 107 -2.35 17.00 13.09
C ILE A 107 -3.06 18.23 12.50
N SER A 108 -2.65 18.63 11.30
CA SER A 108 -3.39 19.59 10.47
C SER A 108 -4.17 18.81 9.40
N PHE A 109 -5.48 18.76 9.56
CA PHE A 109 -6.40 18.16 8.57
C PHE A 109 -6.69 19.13 7.43
N ASN A 110 -7.26 18.62 6.33
CA ASN A 110 -7.53 19.38 5.11
C ASN A 110 -6.31 20.19 4.63
N THR A 111 -5.11 19.63 4.82
CA THR A 111 -3.83 20.27 4.54
C THR A 111 -3.06 19.37 3.58
N ARG A 112 -3.11 19.66 2.28
CA ARG A 112 -2.40 18.88 1.27
C ARG A 112 -1.01 19.44 1.06
N VAL A 113 0.01 18.60 1.18
CA VAL A 113 1.36 18.95 0.73
C VAL A 113 1.40 18.93 -0.80
N THR A 114 1.84 20.04 -1.40
CA THR A 114 1.91 20.22 -2.86
C THR A 114 3.34 20.23 -3.39
N ALA A 115 4.30 20.72 -2.59
CA ALA A 115 5.71 20.75 -2.94
C ALA A 115 6.62 20.53 -1.73
N ALA A 116 7.81 19.98 -1.95
CA ALA A 116 8.87 19.83 -0.95
C ALA A 116 10.24 19.98 -1.63
N HIS A 117 10.96 21.06 -1.35
CA HIS A 117 12.27 21.32 -1.97
C HIS A 117 13.37 21.36 -0.89
N PHE A 118 14.45 20.60 -1.06
CA PHE A 118 15.52 20.55 -0.08
C PHE A 118 16.46 21.76 -0.21
N ASP A 119 16.72 22.45 0.90
CA ASP A 119 17.70 23.53 1.00
C ASP A 119 19.00 23.01 1.63
N ALA A 120 20.01 22.84 0.80
CA ALA A 120 21.31 22.30 1.19
C ALA A 120 22.13 23.23 2.10
N ASN A 121 21.82 24.54 2.13
CA ASN A 121 22.54 25.52 2.95
C ASN A 121 22.20 25.37 4.43
N VAL A 122 20.98 24.93 4.73
CA VAL A 122 20.47 24.78 6.10
C VAL A 122 20.12 23.34 6.46
N ASP A 123 20.25 22.39 5.53
CA ASP A 123 19.88 20.98 5.66
C ASP A 123 18.41 20.80 6.11
N ARG A 124 17.49 21.52 5.47
CA ARG A 124 16.05 21.46 5.75
C ARG A 124 15.24 21.42 4.46
N TRP A 125 14.05 20.85 4.55
CA TRP A 125 13.06 20.91 3.48
C TRP A 125 12.25 22.20 3.58
N ASN A 126 11.90 22.81 2.44
CA ASN A 126 10.83 23.80 2.34
C ASN A 126 9.58 23.07 1.83
N VAL A 127 8.61 22.83 2.72
CA VAL A 127 7.39 22.08 2.39
C VAL A 127 6.21 23.03 2.28
N THR A 128 5.56 23.05 1.11
CA THR A 128 4.43 23.92 0.77
C THR A 128 3.12 23.16 0.81
N THR A 129 2.08 23.79 1.36
CA THR A 129 0.71 23.26 1.35
C THR A 129 -0.17 23.92 0.29
N ASP A 130 -1.32 23.32 0.00
CA ASP A 130 -2.36 23.89 -0.87
C ASP A 130 -2.96 25.20 -0.35
N GLY A 131 -2.89 25.44 0.97
CA GLY A 131 -3.21 26.73 1.60
C GLY A 131 -2.11 27.80 1.48
N GLY A 132 -0.97 27.49 0.87
CA GLY A 132 0.15 28.42 0.68
C GLY A 132 1.11 28.53 1.87
N ASN A 133 0.88 27.80 2.96
CA ASN A 133 1.79 27.79 4.11
C ASN A 133 3.07 27.03 3.78
N VAL A 134 4.20 27.50 4.31
CA VAL A 134 5.51 26.84 4.18
C VAL A 134 6.07 26.50 5.55
N VAL A 135 6.46 25.25 5.75
CA VAL A 135 7.13 24.77 6.97
C VAL A 135 8.51 24.20 6.64
N ARG A 136 9.43 24.25 7.62
CA ARG A 136 10.85 23.94 7.41
C ARG A 136 11.40 22.76 8.22
N PRO A 137 10.89 21.53 8.01
CA PRO A 137 11.35 20.37 8.76
C PRO A 137 12.77 19.96 8.35
N ARG A 138 13.54 19.41 9.30
CA ARG A 138 14.82 18.77 8.99
C ARG A 138 14.61 17.41 8.32
N PHE A 139 13.69 16.61 8.85
CA PHE A 139 13.32 15.30 8.32
C PHE A 139 11.90 15.31 7.75
N LEU A 140 11.73 14.73 6.57
CA LEU A 140 10.44 14.61 5.91
C LEU A 140 10.05 13.14 5.83
N ILE A 141 8.90 12.79 6.43
CA ILE A 141 8.39 11.42 6.45
C ILE A 141 7.12 11.35 5.61
N LEU A 142 7.22 10.71 4.45
CA LEU A 142 6.10 10.48 3.53
C LEU A 142 5.38 9.18 3.90
N ALA A 143 4.30 9.32 4.67
CA ALA A 143 3.37 8.26 5.02
C ALA A 143 2.11 8.28 4.12
N VAL A 144 2.30 8.60 2.83
CA VAL A 144 1.23 8.84 1.84
C VAL A 144 0.55 7.55 1.35
N GLY A 145 1.09 6.39 1.71
CA GLY A 145 0.54 5.07 1.41
C GLY A 145 0.64 4.69 -0.07
N PHE A 146 0.28 3.43 -0.36
CA PHE A 146 0.39 2.87 -1.71
C PHE A 146 -0.77 3.25 -2.63
N ALA A 147 -1.92 3.70 -2.10
CA ALA A 147 -3.18 3.84 -2.81
C ALA A 147 -3.67 5.31 -2.90
N ALA A 148 -2.74 6.26 -3.10
CA ALA A 148 -3.09 7.68 -3.16
C ALA A 148 -3.58 8.13 -4.55
N LYS A 149 -2.84 7.79 -5.61
CA LYS A 149 -3.18 8.19 -6.99
C LYS A 149 -4.12 7.16 -7.62
N ARG A 150 -5.43 7.43 -7.58
CA ARG A 150 -6.45 6.63 -8.29
C ARG A 150 -6.15 6.58 -9.79
N TYR A 151 -6.50 5.47 -10.43
CA TYR A 151 -6.38 5.30 -11.87
C TYR A 151 -7.76 5.12 -12.49
N VAL A 152 -8.14 6.05 -13.36
CA VAL A 152 -9.33 5.96 -14.22
C VAL A 152 -8.80 5.89 -15.65
N PRO A 153 -9.04 4.80 -16.40
CA PRO A 153 -8.70 4.75 -17.81
C PRO A 153 -9.35 5.90 -18.58
N ASP A 154 -8.69 6.34 -19.64
CA ASP A 154 -9.20 7.40 -20.52
C ASP A 154 -10.33 6.85 -21.42
N TRP A 155 -11.52 6.70 -20.84
CA TRP A 155 -12.70 6.26 -21.57
C TRP A 155 -13.39 7.46 -22.23
N PRO A 156 -13.53 7.46 -23.57
CA PRO A 156 -14.26 8.51 -24.26
C PRO A 156 -15.67 8.68 -23.69
N GLY A 157 -16.09 9.92 -23.47
CA GLY A 157 -17.45 10.27 -23.06
C GLY A 157 -17.79 10.08 -21.58
N LEU A 158 -16.82 9.72 -20.71
CA LEU A 158 -17.06 9.62 -19.26
C LEU A 158 -17.63 10.91 -18.64
N ASP A 159 -17.21 12.07 -19.16
CA ASP A 159 -17.71 13.41 -18.79
C ASP A 159 -19.16 13.67 -19.23
N LYS A 160 -19.69 12.89 -20.18
CA LYS A 160 -21.04 13.03 -20.74
C LYS A 160 -22.07 12.11 -20.10
N PHE A 161 -21.64 11.17 -19.24
CA PHE A 161 -22.54 10.25 -18.56
C PHE A 161 -23.54 11.02 -17.68
N GLN A 162 -24.84 10.82 -17.91
CA GLN A 162 -25.89 11.55 -17.17
C GLN A 162 -26.20 10.92 -15.81
N GLY A 163 -25.79 9.67 -15.58
CA GLY A 163 -25.88 9.01 -14.28
C GLY A 163 -24.78 9.48 -13.32
N VAL A 164 -24.78 8.88 -12.13
CA VAL A 164 -23.76 9.18 -11.11
C VAL A 164 -22.59 8.21 -11.28
N TRP A 165 -21.35 8.70 -11.24
CA TRP A 165 -20.19 7.81 -11.25
C TRP A 165 -19.16 8.21 -10.20
N HIS A 166 -18.51 7.19 -9.62
CA HIS A 166 -17.44 7.38 -8.66
C HIS A 166 -16.34 6.34 -8.84
N HIS A 167 -15.09 6.78 -8.75
CA HIS A 167 -14.00 5.88 -8.40
C HIS A 167 -14.16 5.48 -6.94
N THR A 168 -13.97 4.19 -6.61
CA THR A 168 -14.20 3.67 -5.26
C THR A 168 -13.35 4.35 -4.18
N ALA A 169 -12.14 4.80 -4.54
CA ALA A 169 -11.27 5.59 -3.66
C ALA A 169 -11.73 7.04 -3.38
N ASN A 170 -12.79 7.48 -4.05
CA ASN A 170 -13.41 8.80 -3.88
C ASN A 170 -14.93 8.67 -3.86
N TRP A 171 -15.38 7.63 -3.15
CA TRP A 171 -16.78 7.43 -2.85
C TRP A 171 -17.25 8.54 -1.88
N PRO A 172 -18.48 9.06 -2.01
CA PRO A 172 -19.02 10.04 -1.08
C PRO A 172 -19.10 9.48 0.34
N GLN A 173 -18.73 10.30 1.34
CA GLN A 173 -18.71 9.87 2.76
C GLN A 173 -20.11 9.57 3.29
N GLU A 174 -21.11 10.26 2.77
CA GLU A 174 -22.54 10.08 3.01
C GLU A 174 -23.12 8.83 2.34
N GLY A 175 -22.35 8.19 1.44
CA GLY A 175 -22.79 7.04 0.66
C GLY A 175 -23.56 7.41 -0.60
N VAL A 176 -23.92 6.39 -1.38
CA VAL A 176 -24.76 6.53 -2.59
C VAL A 176 -25.87 5.50 -2.50
N ASP A 177 -27.12 5.93 -2.69
CA ASP A 177 -28.25 5.01 -2.71
C ASP A 177 -28.31 4.24 -4.03
N VAL A 178 -27.97 2.95 -3.95
CA VAL A 178 -27.96 2.01 -5.08
C VAL A 178 -29.30 1.28 -5.24
N LYS A 179 -30.23 1.40 -4.29
CA LYS A 179 -31.45 0.59 -4.27
C LYS A 179 -32.32 0.86 -5.49
N GLY A 180 -32.72 -0.21 -6.19
CA GLY A 180 -33.57 -0.11 -7.38
C GLY A 180 -32.90 0.55 -8.60
N LYS A 181 -31.59 0.79 -8.56
CA LYS A 181 -30.80 1.36 -9.67
C LYS A 181 -30.19 0.28 -10.55
N ARG A 182 -29.86 0.64 -11.79
CA ARG A 182 -28.99 -0.12 -12.68
C ARG A 182 -27.55 0.30 -12.42
N VAL A 183 -26.71 -0.63 -11.97
CA VAL A 183 -25.35 -0.33 -11.52
C VAL A 183 -24.35 -1.06 -12.40
N GLY A 184 -23.36 -0.35 -12.91
CA GLY A 184 -22.19 -0.93 -13.58
C GLY A 184 -20.99 -0.93 -12.65
N VAL A 185 -20.25 -2.03 -12.57
CA VAL A 185 -18.98 -2.09 -11.83
C VAL A 185 -17.84 -2.45 -12.78
N ILE A 186 -16.88 -1.54 -12.96
CA ILE A 186 -15.67 -1.82 -13.75
C ILE A 186 -14.54 -2.27 -12.85
N GLY A 187 -14.06 -3.49 -13.07
CA GLY A 187 -12.93 -4.05 -12.36
C GLY A 187 -13.34 -5.02 -11.25
N THR A 188 -12.59 -6.11 -11.16
CA THR A 188 -12.81 -7.26 -10.27
C THR A 188 -11.63 -7.46 -9.33
N GLY A 189 -10.90 -6.39 -9.00
CA GLY A 189 -9.91 -6.44 -7.91
C GLY A 189 -10.59 -6.60 -6.55
N SER A 190 -9.82 -6.58 -5.46
CA SER A 190 -10.35 -6.69 -4.09
C SER A 190 -11.50 -5.72 -3.82
N THR A 191 -11.35 -4.46 -4.21
CA THR A 191 -12.42 -3.45 -4.10
C THR A 191 -13.64 -3.80 -4.95
N GLY A 192 -13.46 -4.24 -6.20
CA GLY A 192 -14.57 -4.63 -7.07
C GLY A 192 -15.37 -5.80 -6.50
N VAL A 193 -14.67 -6.83 -6.02
CA VAL A 193 -15.28 -8.00 -5.36
C VAL A 193 -16.13 -7.59 -4.15
N GLN A 194 -15.62 -6.71 -3.28
CA GLN A 194 -16.35 -6.19 -2.12
C GLN A 194 -17.62 -5.43 -2.55
N VAL A 195 -17.50 -4.51 -3.51
CA VAL A 195 -18.64 -3.74 -4.03
C VAL A 195 -19.68 -4.65 -4.68
N ILE A 196 -19.27 -5.56 -5.56
CA ILE A 196 -20.17 -6.50 -6.26
C ILE A 196 -20.95 -7.34 -5.26
N THR A 197 -20.26 -7.86 -4.23
CA THR A 197 -20.88 -8.69 -3.19
C THR A 197 -21.93 -7.92 -2.40
N ASP A 198 -21.64 -6.68 -2.02
CA ASP A 198 -22.53 -5.84 -1.20
C ASP A 198 -23.72 -5.27 -2.02
N VAL A 199 -23.47 -4.86 -3.25
CA VAL A 199 -24.43 -4.13 -4.09
C VAL A 199 -25.35 -5.07 -4.86
N GLY A 200 -24.87 -6.21 -5.35
CA GLY A 200 -25.62 -7.14 -6.21
C GLY A 200 -27.03 -7.50 -5.69
N PRO A 201 -27.19 -7.90 -4.41
CA PRO A 201 -28.50 -8.26 -3.85
C PRO A 201 -29.51 -7.10 -3.72
N ARG A 202 -29.09 -5.84 -3.90
CA ARG A 202 -29.89 -4.64 -3.53
C ARG A 202 -30.27 -3.77 -4.72
N VAL A 203 -29.67 -4.00 -5.90
CA VAL A 203 -29.87 -3.20 -7.11
C VAL A 203 -30.97 -3.78 -8.00
N LYS A 204 -31.53 -2.95 -8.89
CA LYS A 204 -32.45 -3.44 -9.93
C LYS A 204 -31.72 -4.33 -10.93
N HIS A 205 -30.50 -3.95 -11.31
CA HIS A 205 -29.64 -4.72 -12.19
C HIS A 205 -28.17 -4.39 -11.91
N LEU A 206 -27.30 -5.39 -11.93
CA LEU A 206 -25.85 -5.24 -11.84
C LEU A 206 -25.19 -5.74 -13.12
N THR A 207 -24.36 -4.91 -13.75
CA THR A 207 -23.50 -5.35 -14.85
C THR A 207 -22.03 -5.21 -14.43
N VAL A 208 -21.31 -6.32 -14.37
CA VAL A 208 -19.88 -6.35 -14.01
C VAL A 208 -19.04 -6.39 -15.27
N PHE A 209 -18.09 -5.46 -15.41
CA PHE A 209 -17.14 -5.40 -16.51
C PHE A 209 -15.79 -5.93 -16.04
N GLN A 210 -15.48 -7.17 -16.45
CA GLN A 210 -14.32 -7.92 -16.00
C GLN A 210 -13.27 -8.06 -17.10
N ARG A 211 -12.03 -7.65 -16.80
CA ARG A 211 -10.85 -7.91 -17.67
C ARG A 211 -10.07 -9.16 -17.24
N SER A 212 -9.97 -9.43 -15.96
CA SER A 212 -9.31 -10.64 -15.47
C SER A 212 -10.10 -11.12 -14.25
N PRO A 213 -10.52 -12.39 -14.20
CA PRO A 213 -11.22 -12.90 -13.03
C PRO A 213 -10.32 -12.86 -11.80
N ALA A 214 -10.91 -12.54 -10.65
CA ALA A 214 -10.24 -12.60 -9.37
C ALA A 214 -10.10 -14.05 -8.93
N ILE A 215 -8.92 -14.42 -8.43
CA ILE A 215 -8.76 -15.64 -7.65
C ILE A 215 -9.11 -15.29 -6.20
N ALA A 216 -10.41 -15.29 -5.88
CA ALA A 216 -10.91 -14.92 -4.56
C ALA A 216 -11.09 -16.15 -3.65
N LEU A 217 -10.77 -15.97 -2.36
CA LEU A 217 -10.74 -16.99 -1.32
C LEU A 217 -11.79 -16.71 -0.25
N PRO A 218 -12.35 -17.76 0.39
CA PRO A 218 -13.37 -17.59 1.42
C PRO A 218 -12.78 -16.87 2.63
N MET A 219 -13.42 -15.76 3.02
CA MET A 219 -12.99 -14.99 4.17
C MET A 219 -13.30 -15.70 5.49
N ASN A 220 -14.44 -16.40 5.58
CA ASN A 220 -14.96 -16.99 6.82
C ASN A 220 -14.95 -16.00 7.98
N ASN A 221 -15.52 -14.82 7.74
CA ASN A 221 -15.68 -13.80 8.77
C ASN A 221 -16.61 -14.30 9.88
N SER A 222 -16.36 -13.88 11.10
CA SER A 222 -17.18 -14.24 12.26
C SER A 222 -17.13 -13.15 13.32
N LYS A 223 -18.15 -13.11 14.18
CA LYS A 223 -18.14 -12.25 15.36
C LYS A 223 -17.07 -12.67 16.36
N VAL A 224 -16.54 -11.69 17.07
CA VAL A 224 -15.60 -11.90 18.18
C VAL A 224 -16.37 -11.80 19.49
N ASP A 225 -16.44 -12.92 20.23
CA ASP A 225 -17.05 -12.99 21.55
C ASP A 225 -16.02 -12.69 22.67
N ASP A 226 -16.50 -12.62 23.91
CA ASP A 226 -15.67 -12.32 25.09
C ASP A 226 -14.49 -13.28 25.26
N GLU A 227 -14.69 -14.57 24.96
CA GLU A 227 -13.65 -15.59 25.11
C GLU A 227 -12.57 -15.44 24.04
N LYS A 228 -12.95 -15.17 22.79
CA LYS A 228 -12.00 -14.84 21.71
C LYS A 228 -11.22 -13.58 22.07
N HIS A 229 -11.87 -12.55 22.63
CA HIS A 229 -11.17 -11.35 23.09
C HIS A 229 -10.17 -11.62 24.21
N ARG A 230 -10.54 -12.43 25.20
CA ARG A 230 -9.65 -12.83 26.29
C ARG A 230 -8.40 -13.51 25.74
N LYS A 231 -8.58 -14.52 24.88
CA LYS A 231 -7.46 -15.23 24.22
C LYS A 231 -6.61 -14.30 23.35
N MET A 232 -7.24 -13.43 22.57
CA MET A 232 -6.51 -12.46 21.74
C MET A 232 -5.64 -11.54 22.59
N ARG A 233 -6.15 -11.01 23.70
CA ARG A 233 -5.36 -10.15 24.60
C ARG A 233 -4.18 -10.90 25.23
N GLU A 234 -4.40 -12.12 25.71
CA GLU A 234 -3.33 -12.97 26.27
C GLU A 234 -2.22 -13.26 25.25
N LEU A 235 -2.61 -13.52 24.00
CA LEU A 235 -1.67 -13.90 22.93
C LEU A 235 -1.10 -12.72 22.14
N SER A 236 -1.65 -11.51 22.28
CA SER A 236 -1.29 -10.34 21.47
C SER A 236 0.21 -10.03 21.48
N PRO A 237 0.90 -9.97 22.64
CA PRO A 237 2.36 -9.76 22.66
C PRO A 237 3.14 -10.83 21.88
N ILE A 238 2.67 -12.08 21.90
CA ILE A 238 3.30 -13.19 21.17
C ILE A 238 3.01 -13.06 19.68
N MET A 239 1.77 -12.75 19.29
CA MET A 239 1.36 -12.57 17.90
C MET A 239 2.11 -11.41 17.23
N TYR A 240 2.30 -10.28 17.92
CA TYR A 240 3.05 -9.14 17.39
C TYR A 240 4.54 -9.43 17.22
N ARG A 241 5.16 -10.22 18.10
CA ARG A 241 6.52 -10.70 17.86
C ARG A 241 6.57 -11.70 16.70
N ARG A 242 5.61 -12.63 16.65
CA ARG A 242 5.57 -13.67 15.63
C ARG A 242 5.37 -13.10 14.23
N ARG A 243 4.54 -12.07 14.06
CA ARG A 243 4.25 -11.50 12.73
C ARG A 243 5.52 -10.98 12.02
N LEU A 244 6.51 -10.50 12.76
CA LEU A 244 7.78 -10.04 12.18
C LEU A 244 8.70 -11.19 11.75
N GLN A 245 8.40 -12.43 12.16
CA GLN A 245 9.18 -13.64 11.85
C GLN A 245 8.57 -14.48 10.72
N THR A 246 7.45 -14.05 10.14
CA THR A 246 6.79 -14.75 9.03
C THR A 246 6.90 -13.94 7.74
N THR A 247 6.92 -14.62 6.59
CA THR A 247 7.15 -14.02 5.28
C THR A 247 6.24 -12.83 4.98
N THR A 248 4.96 -12.88 5.37
CA THR A 248 3.95 -11.89 4.99
C THR A 248 3.42 -11.07 6.17
N GLY A 249 4.00 -11.13 7.36
CA GLY A 249 3.50 -10.31 8.48
C GLY A 249 2.25 -10.85 9.17
N HIS A 250 2.02 -12.16 9.11
CA HIS A 250 0.90 -12.84 9.77
C HIS A 250 1.38 -13.77 10.90
N ASN A 251 0.48 -14.36 11.68
CA ASN A 251 0.86 -15.31 12.73
C ASN A 251 1.05 -16.77 12.22
N PHE A 252 0.83 -17.02 10.93
CA PHE A 252 1.07 -18.28 10.23
C PHE A 252 2.15 -18.13 9.14
N ALA A 253 2.75 -19.24 8.76
CA ALA A 253 3.82 -19.33 7.76
C ALA A 253 3.51 -20.44 6.75
N ALA A 254 4.23 -20.45 5.63
CA ALA A 254 4.16 -21.52 4.65
C ALA A 254 4.47 -22.88 5.30
N TYR A 255 3.80 -23.92 4.80
CA TYR A 255 4.10 -25.28 5.17
C TYR A 255 5.52 -25.64 4.72
N PRO A 256 6.37 -26.20 5.58
CA PRO A 256 7.82 -26.26 5.35
C PRO A 256 8.27 -27.27 4.30
N GLN A 257 7.36 -28.11 3.81
CA GLN A 257 7.63 -29.10 2.76
C GLN A 257 7.30 -28.54 1.37
N ASP A 258 7.84 -29.20 0.35
CA ASP A 258 7.50 -28.93 -1.05
C ASP A 258 6.22 -29.69 -1.43
N THR A 259 5.48 -29.18 -2.40
CA THR A 259 4.14 -29.67 -2.75
C THR A 259 4.15 -31.17 -3.11
N PHE A 260 5.15 -31.60 -3.88
CA PHE A 260 5.24 -32.98 -4.38
C PHE A 260 6.09 -33.92 -3.52
N SER A 261 6.54 -33.50 -2.34
CA SER A 261 7.03 -34.45 -1.33
C SER A 261 5.90 -35.12 -0.55
N ALA A 262 4.68 -34.57 -0.63
CA ALA A 262 3.47 -35.12 -0.02
C ALA A 262 2.67 -35.98 -1.02
N THR A 263 1.87 -36.92 -0.52
CA THR A 263 0.92 -37.67 -1.35
C THR A 263 -0.25 -36.78 -1.82
N PRO A 264 -1.00 -37.18 -2.86
CA PRO A 264 -2.23 -36.48 -3.25
C PRO A 264 -3.23 -36.28 -2.10
N GLU A 265 -3.39 -37.29 -1.24
CA GLU A 265 -4.29 -37.26 -0.09
C GLU A 265 -3.82 -36.27 0.99
N GLU A 266 -2.52 -36.26 1.29
CA GLU A 266 -1.91 -35.31 2.23
C GLU A 266 -2.06 -33.86 1.75
N ARG A 267 -1.82 -33.61 0.45
CA ARG A 267 -2.05 -32.28 -0.15
C ARG A 267 -3.50 -31.86 -0.01
N TYR A 268 -4.44 -32.76 -0.35
CA TYR A 268 -5.86 -32.47 -0.28
C TYR A 268 -6.30 -32.14 1.16
N LEU A 269 -5.82 -32.90 2.15
CA LEU A 269 -6.12 -32.65 3.57
C LEU A 269 -5.60 -31.28 4.03
N LEU A 270 -4.35 -30.93 3.70
CA LEU A 270 -3.81 -29.60 4.02
C LEU A 270 -4.61 -28.49 3.34
N TRP A 271 -4.93 -28.65 2.06
CA TRP A 271 -5.69 -27.65 1.31
C TRP A 271 -7.11 -27.47 1.85
N GLU A 272 -7.82 -28.55 2.22
CA GLU A 272 -9.11 -28.45 2.91
C GLU A 272 -8.98 -27.77 4.27
N GLU A 273 -7.95 -28.07 5.06
CA GLU A 273 -7.73 -27.42 6.34
C GLU A 273 -7.54 -25.90 6.18
N LEU A 274 -6.62 -25.50 5.29
CA LEU A 274 -6.33 -24.09 5.02
C LEU A 274 -7.54 -23.36 4.43
N TRP A 275 -8.30 -24.03 3.57
CA TRP A 275 -9.55 -23.50 2.99
C TRP A 275 -10.60 -23.23 4.08
N ASN A 276 -10.78 -24.18 5.01
CA ASN A 276 -11.78 -24.08 6.08
C ASN A 276 -11.38 -23.05 7.14
N ARG A 277 -10.09 -22.84 7.39
CA ARG A 277 -9.60 -21.72 8.23
C ARG A 277 -9.98 -20.36 7.64
N GLY A 278 -10.10 -20.26 6.31
CA GLY A 278 -10.44 -19.03 5.59
C GLY A 278 -9.37 -17.93 5.70
N GLY A 279 -9.68 -16.73 5.23
CA GLY A 279 -8.72 -15.64 5.22
C GLY A 279 -7.52 -15.93 4.33
N LEU A 280 -6.35 -15.41 4.71
CA LEU A 280 -5.10 -15.60 3.96
C LEU A 280 -4.41 -16.94 4.22
N ASN A 281 -5.00 -17.83 5.03
CA ASN A 281 -4.40 -19.12 5.39
C ASN A 281 -4.11 -19.98 4.14
N PHE A 282 -5.04 -20.09 3.20
CA PHE A 282 -4.82 -20.86 1.96
C PHE A 282 -3.77 -20.22 1.02
N ALA A 283 -3.68 -18.89 1.00
CA ALA A 283 -2.74 -18.17 0.15
C ALA A 283 -1.29 -18.21 0.66
N VAL A 284 -1.10 -18.17 1.99
CA VAL A 284 0.22 -17.99 2.62
C VAL A 284 0.68 -19.24 3.35
N GLY A 285 -0.25 -20.02 3.93
CA GLY A 285 0.04 -21.23 4.70
C GLY A 285 0.27 -22.48 3.85
N ASN A 286 0.24 -22.35 2.53
CA ASN A 286 0.44 -23.45 1.58
C ASN A 286 1.90 -23.95 1.58
N TYR A 287 2.20 -24.99 0.81
CA TYR A 287 3.57 -25.49 0.62
C TYR A 287 4.52 -24.38 0.17
N ARG A 288 5.78 -24.46 0.63
CA ARG A 288 6.76 -23.37 0.46
C ARG A 288 7.13 -23.09 -1.00
N ASP A 289 6.95 -24.07 -1.88
CA ASP A 289 7.34 -24.01 -3.29
C ASP A 289 6.26 -23.45 -4.22
N VAL A 290 5.02 -23.23 -3.74
CA VAL A 290 3.87 -22.79 -4.55
C VAL A 290 4.14 -21.49 -5.32
N MET A 291 4.96 -20.59 -4.79
CA MET A 291 5.27 -19.30 -5.42
C MET A 291 6.54 -19.31 -6.28
N VAL A 292 7.23 -20.45 -6.39
CA VAL A 292 8.48 -20.59 -7.16
C VAL A 292 8.46 -21.77 -8.14
N ASN A 293 7.51 -22.71 -7.98
CA ASN A 293 7.31 -23.86 -8.85
C ASN A 293 5.94 -23.77 -9.56
N GLN A 294 5.93 -23.79 -10.89
CA GLN A 294 4.71 -23.66 -11.69
C GLN A 294 3.75 -24.85 -11.50
N GLU A 295 4.26 -26.08 -11.47
CA GLU A 295 3.44 -27.28 -11.35
C GLU A 295 2.75 -27.34 -9.97
N ALA A 296 3.47 -26.96 -8.91
CA ALA A 296 2.92 -26.81 -7.57
C ALA A 296 1.80 -25.75 -7.55
N ASN A 297 2.04 -24.61 -8.20
CA ASN A 297 1.06 -23.52 -8.30
C ASN A 297 -0.21 -23.94 -9.07
N ASP A 298 -0.04 -24.66 -10.17
CA ASP A 298 -1.14 -25.16 -11.00
C ASP A 298 -2.01 -26.15 -10.23
N ALA A 299 -1.41 -27.00 -9.37
CA ALA A 299 -2.14 -27.91 -8.50
C ALA A 299 -3.00 -27.15 -7.45
N VAL A 300 -2.47 -26.08 -6.87
CA VAL A 300 -3.22 -25.20 -5.96
C VAL A 300 -4.37 -24.49 -6.68
N TYR A 301 -4.13 -24.00 -7.91
CA TYR A 301 -5.18 -23.41 -8.74
C TYR A 301 -6.29 -24.41 -9.07
N ALA A 302 -5.95 -25.65 -9.41
CA ALA A 302 -6.92 -26.69 -9.70
C ALA A 302 -7.83 -26.97 -8.50
N PHE A 303 -7.26 -27.10 -7.29
CA PHE A 303 -8.04 -27.23 -6.06
C PHE A 303 -9.00 -26.05 -5.87
N TRP A 304 -8.49 -24.81 -5.97
CA TRP A 304 -9.32 -23.61 -5.85
C TRP A 304 -10.45 -23.60 -6.89
N ARG A 305 -10.13 -23.87 -8.17
CA ARG A 305 -11.08 -23.89 -9.28
C ARG A 305 -12.21 -24.86 -9.00
N ASP A 306 -11.89 -26.07 -8.58
CA ASP A 306 -12.87 -27.12 -8.34
C ASP A 306 -13.76 -26.81 -7.12
N LYS A 307 -13.22 -26.14 -6.09
CA LYS A 307 -14.01 -25.65 -4.94
C LYS A 307 -14.96 -24.54 -5.34
N ILE A 308 -14.53 -23.58 -6.15
CA ILE A 308 -15.38 -22.44 -6.54
C ILE A 308 -16.42 -22.84 -7.60
N ARG A 309 -16.08 -23.65 -8.60
CA ARG A 309 -17.04 -24.05 -9.65
C ARG A 309 -18.30 -24.70 -9.09
N LYS A 310 -18.18 -25.44 -7.98
CA LYS A 310 -19.31 -26.05 -7.25
C LYS A 310 -20.33 -25.03 -6.69
N ARG A 311 -19.96 -23.74 -6.59
CA ARG A 311 -20.80 -22.65 -6.07
C ARG A 311 -21.54 -21.89 -7.18
N LEU A 312 -21.25 -22.18 -8.44
CA LEU A 312 -21.83 -21.51 -9.61
C LEU A 312 -22.75 -22.47 -10.37
N ASN A 313 -23.96 -22.02 -10.70
CA ASN A 313 -24.97 -22.84 -11.35
C ASN A 313 -24.82 -22.90 -12.87
N ASP A 314 -24.35 -21.82 -13.49
CA ASP A 314 -24.21 -21.70 -14.95
C ASP A 314 -22.78 -22.06 -15.42
N PRO A 315 -22.60 -23.07 -16.30
CA PRO A 315 -21.30 -23.42 -16.88
C PRO A 315 -20.61 -22.26 -17.61
N VAL A 316 -21.37 -21.33 -18.22
CA VAL A 316 -20.79 -20.17 -18.89
C VAL A 316 -20.18 -19.21 -17.86
N MET A 317 -20.89 -18.96 -16.75
CA MET A 317 -20.34 -18.18 -15.63
C MET A 317 -19.16 -18.88 -14.96
N GLN A 318 -19.18 -20.22 -14.84
CA GLN A 318 -18.03 -20.98 -14.35
C GLN A 318 -16.77 -20.71 -15.16
N GLU A 319 -16.86 -20.70 -16.49
CA GLU A 319 -15.68 -20.42 -17.33
C GLU A 319 -15.27 -18.94 -17.30
N LYS A 320 -16.22 -18.01 -17.25
CA LYS A 320 -15.91 -16.56 -17.17
C LYS A 320 -15.26 -16.16 -15.84
N LEU A 321 -15.69 -16.73 -14.72
CA LEU A 321 -15.20 -16.38 -13.37
C LEU A 321 -14.06 -17.29 -12.89
N VAL A 322 -14.06 -18.55 -13.31
CA VAL A 322 -13.21 -19.62 -12.79
C VAL A 322 -12.69 -20.47 -13.95
N PRO A 323 -11.93 -19.87 -14.88
CA PRO A 323 -11.59 -20.49 -16.16
C PRO A 323 -10.81 -21.79 -15.97
N THR A 324 -10.93 -22.69 -16.94
CA THR A 324 -10.30 -24.01 -16.87
C THR A 324 -8.77 -23.87 -16.82
N VAL A 325 -8.26 -22.93 -17.60
CA VAL A 325 -6.85 -22.49 -17.62
C VAL A 325 -6.70 -21.27 -16.74
N ALA A 326 -5.72 -21.28 -15.83
CA ALA A 326 -5.47 -20.15 -14.95
C ALA A 326 -5.18 -18.87 -15.75
N PRO A 327 -5.84 -17.74 -15.44
CA PRO A 327 -5.58 -16.47 -16.13
C PRO A 327 -4.20 -15.89 -15.79
N TYR A 328 -3.63 -16.33 -14.67
CA TYR A 328 -2.31 -16.03 -14.14
C TYR A 328 -2.04 -17.01 -12.99
N PRO A 329 -0.77 -17.28 -12.62
CA PRO A 329 -0.48 -18.20 -11.53
C PRO A 329 -1.07 -17.71 -10.19
N PHE A 330 -1.59 -18.63 -9.38
CA PHE A 330 -2.13 -18.35 -8.05
C PHE A 330 -1.14 -17.51 -7.21
N GLY A 331 -1.64 -16.51 -6.48
CA GLY A 331 -0.84 -15.63 -5.62
C GLY A 331 -0.01 -14.54 -6.32
N THR A 332 0.09 -14.55 -7.65
CA THR A 332 0.87 -13.54 -8.41
C THR A 332 0.16 -12.19 -8.55
N LYS A 333 -1.15 -12.17 -8.24
CA LYS A 333 -1.91 -10.96 -7.89
C LYS A 333 -2.38 -11.09 -6.45
N ARG A 334 -2.71 -9.96 -5.81
CA ARG A 334 -3.22 -9.93 -4.44
C ARG A 334 -4.38 -10.90 -4.26
N PRO A 335 -4.27 -11.89 -3.36
CA PRO A 335 -5.40 -12.74 -2.99
C PRO A 335 -6.57 -11.86 -2.53
N VAL A 336 -7.75 -12.12 -3.06
CA VAL A 336 -8.96 -11.36 -2.73
C VAL A 336 -9.78 -12.17 -1.75
N MET A 337 -10.24 -11.58 -0.65
CA MET A 337 -11.14 -12.25 0.28
C MET A 337 -12.60 -11.99 -0.11
N GLU A 338 -13.45 -13.01 -0.05
CA GLU A 338 -14.86 -12.90 -0.38
C GLU A 338 -15.78 -13.59 0.64
N GLY A 339 -17.04 -13.16 0.68
CA GLY A 339 -18.09 -13.67 1.57
C GLY A 339 -19.43 -13.84 0.86
N GLY A 340 -19.40 -14.28 -0.41
CA GLY A 340 -20.59 -14.41 -1.26
C GLY A 340 -20.40 -13.91 -2.70
N TYR A 341 -19.16 -13.65 -3.13
CA TYR A 341 -18.89 -13.00 -4.43
C TYR A 341 -19.37 -13.84 -5.60
N TYR A 342 -19.11 -15.16 -5.56
CA TYR A 342 -19.49 -16.05 -6.65
C TYR A 342 -21.00 -16.28 -6.67
N GLU A 343 -21.65 -16.38 -5.51
CA GLU A 343 -23.11 -16.56 -5.41
C GLU A 343 -23.88 -15.37 -5.97
N VAL A 344 -23.30 -14.16 -5.96
CA VAL A 344 -23.92 -12.98 -6.59
C VAL A 344 -24.21 -13.21 -8.06
N PHE A 345 -23.37 -13.97 -8.77
CA PHE A 345 -23.57 -14.28 -10.20
C PHE A 345 -24.60 -15.37 -10.49
N ASN A 346 -25.14 -16.03 -9.45
CA ASN A 346 -26.29 -16.92 -9.60
C ASN A 346 -27.64 -16.15 -9.59
N GLN A 347 -27.62 -14.85 -9.27
CA GLN A 347 -28.83 -14.04 -9.20
C GLN A 347 -29.28 -13.62 -10.61
N PRO A 348 -30.60 -13.58 -10.88
CA PRO A 348 -31.13 -13.28 -12.22
C PRO A 348 -30.95 -11.82 -12.65
N ASN A 349 -30.53 -10.92 -11.74
CA ASN A 349 -30.32 -9.50 -11.99
C ASN A 349 -28.83 -9.13 -12.16
N VAL A 350 -27.94 -10.11 -12.30
CA VAL A 350 -26.49 -9.89 -12.36
C VAL A 350 -25.90 -10.47 -13.64
N ASP A 351 -25.32 -9.59 -14.45
CA ASP A 351 -24.60 -9.94 -15.68
C ASP A 351 -23.09 -9.72 -15.55
N LEU A 352 -22.33 -10.50 -16.31
CA LEU A 352 -20.87 -10.38 -16.43
C LEU A 352 -20.43 -10.22 -17.90
N VAL A 353 -19.80 -9.08 -18.17
CA VAL A 353 -19.21 -8.72 -19.46
C VAL A 353 -17.70 -8.96 -19.40
N ASP A 354 -17.19 -9.83 -20.29
CA ASP A 354 -15.76 -10.07 -20.48
C ASP A 354 -15.19 -9.05 -21.45
N VAL A 355 -14.53 -8.01 -20.91
CA VAL A 355 -14.05 -6.89 -21.73
C VAL A 355 -12.84 -7.23 -22.59
N ASN A 356 -12.29 -8.45 -22.51
CA ASN A 356 -11.31 -8.89 -23.52
C ASN A 356 -11.99 -9.33 -24.82
N LYS A 357 -13.23 -9.84 -24.74
CA LYS A 357 -14.02 -10.24 -25.89
C LYS A 357 -14.83 -9.06 -26.45
N THR A 358 -15.43 -8.28 -25.55
CA THR A 358 -16.22 -7.09 -25.89
C THR A 358 -15.69 -5.86 -25.16
N PRO A 359 -14.60 -5.24 -25.65
CA PRO A 359 -13.97 -4.10 -24.98
C PRO A 359 -14.93 -2.94 -24.73
N ILE A 360 -14.70 -2.18 -23.66
CA ILE A 360 -15.41 -0.90 -23.45
C ILE A 360 -14.93 0.07 -24.56
N GLN A 361 -15.85 0.54 -25.40
CA GLN A 361 -15.55 1.49 -26.47
C GLN A 361 -15.67 2.94 -25.97
N GLU A 362 -16.80 3.26 -25.34
CA GLU A 362 -17.10 4.58 -24.83
C GLU A 362 -18.11 4.51 -23.67
N ILE A 363 -18.12 5.56 -22.86
CA ILE A 363 -19.20 5.84 -21.93
C ILE A 363 -20.17 6.77 -22.68
N THR A 364 -21.42 6.34 -22.84
CA THR A 364 -22.46 7.12 -23.49
C THR A 364 -23.16 8.03 -22.47
N THR A 365 -24.11 8.83 -22.93
CA THR A 365 -24.97 9.62 -22.02
C THR A 365 -25.81 8.72 -21.10
N LYS A 366 -26.09 7.48 -21.48
CA LYS A 366 -26.98 6.55 -20.75
C LYS A 366 -26.25 5.41 -20.05
N GLY A 367 -24.99 5.12 -20.37
CA GLY A 367 -24.33 3.93 -19.85
C GLY A 367 -23.01 3.61 -20.54
N ILE A 368 -22.73 2.32 -20.77
CA ILE A 368 -21.48 1.85 -21.38
C ILE A 368 -21.78 1.14 -22.70
N ARG A 369 -21.06 1.52 -23.76
CA ARG A 369 -21.07 0.82 -25.04
C ARG A 369 -19.87 -0.11 -25.16
N THR A 370 -20.12 -1.36 -25.51
CA THR A 370 -19.09 -2.39 -25.68
C THR A 370 -18.79 -2.67 -27.16
N GLY A 371 -17.70 -3.43 -27.40
CA GLY A 371 -17.14 -3.72 -28.72
C GLY A 371 -18.09 -4.34 -29.74
N ASP A 372 -19.12 -5.01 -29.25
CA ASP A 372 -20.21 -5.65 -30.00
C ASP A 372 -21.37 -4.69 -30.32
N GLY A 373 -21.28 -3.43 -29.93
CA GLY A 373 -22.31 -2.40 -30.16
C GLY A 373 -23.45 -2.41 -29.14
N VAL A 374 -23.41 -3.30 -28.13
CA VAL A 374 -24.40 -3.34 -27.06
C VAL A 374 -24.20 -2.13 -26.13
N GLU A 375 -25.31 -1.47 -25.78
CA GLU A 375 -25.32 -0.38 -24.80
C GLU A 375 -25.95 -0.88 -23.49
N HIS A 376 -25.13 -0.94 -22.45
CA HIS A 376 -25.55 -1.28 -21.10
C HIS A 376 -25.99 0.01 -20.40
N GLU A 377 -27.30 0.27 -20.33
CA GLU A 377 -27.83 1.46 -19.65
C GLU A 377 -27.66 1.37 -18.13
N LEU A 378 -27.09 2.43 -17.53
CA LEU A 378 -26.73 2.50 -16.12
C LEU A 378 -27.25 3.79 -15.49
N ASP A 379 -27.69 3.72 -14.24
CA ASP A 379 -27.96 4.90 -13.42
C ASP A 379 -26.73 5.27 -12.58
N ILE A 380 -25.92 4.27 -12.20
CA ILE A 380 -24.70 4.43 -11.41
C ILE A 380 -23.55 3.64 -12.05
N LEU A 381 -22.38 4.29 -12.19
CA LEU A 381 -21.15 3.65 -12.62
C LEU A 381 -20.10 3.65 -11.50
N VAL A 382 -19.71 2.47 -11.05
CA VAL A 382 -18.64 2.28 -10.05
C VAL A 382 -17.35 1.92 -10.76
N VAL A 383 -16.32 2.75 -10.57
CA VAL A 383 -15.00 2.56 -11.16
C VAL A 383 -14.06 1.97 -10.10
N ALA A 384 -13.80 0.66 -10.18
CA ALA A 384 -12.89 -0.08 -9.31
C ALA A 384 -11.60 -0.51 -10.04
N SER A 385 -11.04 0.42 -10.84
CA SER A 385 -9.86 0.19 -11.69
C SER A 385 -8.51 0.35 -10.98
N GLY A 386 -8.51 0.65 -9.68
CA GLY A 386 -7.31 0.63 -8.84
C GLY A 386 -6.51 1.93 -8.88
N PHE A 387 -5.20 1.82 -8.75
CA PHE A 387 -4.31 2.94 -8.45
C PHE A 387 -2.99 2.85 -9.21
N ASP A 388 -2.33 3.98 -9.39
CA ASP A 388 -0.89 4.03 -9.65
C ASP A 388 -0.16 3.73 -8.34
N SER A 389 -0.08 2.43 -8.01
CA SER A 389 0.33 1.97 -6.70
C SER A 389 1.79 2.28 -6.37
N LEU A 390 2.05 2.53 -5.08
CA LEU A 390 3.37 2.71 -4.44
C LEU A 390 4.14 3.99 -4.83
N THR A 391 4.25 4.28 -6.13
CA THR A 391 4.94 5.49 -6.61
C THR A 391 3.99 6.67 -6.74
N GLY A 392 2.73 6.43 -7.11
CA GLY A 392 1.79 7.47 -7.52
C GLY A 392 1.56 8.56 -6.47
N GLY A 393 1.48 8.18 -5.19
CA GLY A 393 1.31 9.14 -4.09
C GLY A 393 2.52 10.03 -3.85
N ILE A 394 3.73 9.52 -4.11
CA ILE A 394 4.98 10.25 -3.93
C ILE A 394 5.19 11.22 -5.11
N ILE A 395 5.05 10.73 -6.35
CA ILE A 395 5.31 11.53 -7.57
C ILE A 395 4.22 12.57 -7.89
N GLN A 396 3.13 12.61 -7.11
CA GLN A 396 2.12 13.66 -7.18
C GLN A 396 2.53 14.95 -6.46
N ILE A 397 3.51 14.85 -5.57
CA ILE A 397 4.08 16.00 -4.86
C ILE A 397 5.28 16.49 -5.69
N ASP A 398 5.45 17.80 -5.86
CA ASP A 398 6.65 18.38 -6.46
C ASP A 398 7.82 18.30 -5.46
N ILE A 399 8.42 17.12 -5.37
CA ILE A 399 9.56 16.84 -4.48
C ILE A 399 10.85 17.01 -5.27
N ARG A 400 11.74 17.88 -4.79
CA ARG A 400 13.03 18.18 -5.43
C ARG A 400 14.19 18.07 -4.45
N GLY A 401 15.21 17.35 -4.88
CA GLY A 401 16.43 17.07 -4.14
C GLY A 401 17.49 18.16 -4.26
N LEU A 402 18.76 17.76 -4.11
CA LEU A 402 19.92 18.67 -4.11
C LEU A 402 20.18 19.32 -5.47
N ASP A 403 19.95 18.57 -6.56
CA ASP A 403 20.19 19.01 -7.93
C ASP A 403 18.98 19.69 -8.59
N GLY A 404 17.85 19.81 -7.88
CA GLY A 404 16.61 20.37 -8.38
C GLY A 404 15.77 19.45 -9.29
N THR A 405 16.25 18.23 -9.60
CA THR A 405 15.52 17.20 -10.33
C THR A 405 14.34 16.72 -9.49
N SER A 406 13.15 16.62 -10.10
CA SER A 406 11.98 16.11 -9.39
C SER A 406 12.07 14.59 -9.20
N ILE A 407 11.51 14.06 -8.11
CA ILE A 407 11.44 12.60 -7.91
C ILE A 407 10.65 11.89 -9.02
N LYS A 408 9.66 12.60 -9.59
CA LYS A 408 8.88 12.12 -10.73
C LYS A 408 9.77 11.91 -11.96
N ASP A 409 10.66 12.86 -12.25
CA ASP A 409 11.58 12.76 -13.38
C ASP A 409 12.65 11.70 -13.12
N LYS A 410 13.19 11.62 -11.90
CA LYS A 410 14.15 10.58 -11.49
C LYS A 410 13.57 9.18 -11.71
N TRP A 411 12.30 8.96 -11.36
CA TRP A 411 11.65 7.65 -11.48
C TRP A 411 10.95 7.39 -12.81
N ALA A 412 11.08 8.27 -13.81
CA ALA A 412 10.39 8.14 -15.09
C ALA A 412 10.77 6.85 -15.85
N ASN A 413 12.02 6.39 -15.72
CA ASN A 413 12.57 5.22 -16.43
C ASN A 413 12.83 4.02 -15.51
N GLY A 414 12.30 4.05 -14.29
CA GLY A 414 12.45 3.00 -13.31
C GLY A 414 12.57 3.54 -11.90
N VAL A 415 12.17 2.74 -10.93
CA VAL A 415 12.19 3.12 -9.52
C VAL A 415 13.52 2.76 -8.89
N TYR A 416 14.15 3.74 -8.26
CA TYR A 416 15.41 3.58 -7.55
C TYR A 416 15.21 4.01 -6.09
N THR A 417 15.33 3.05 -5.19
CA THR A 417 15.29 3.29 -3.74
C THR A 417 16.45 2.58 -3.08
N HIS A 418 16.83 3.03 -1.90
CA HIS A 418 17.64 2.27 -0.98
C HIS A 418 16.78 1.83 0.21
N LEU A 419 16.81 0.52 0.49
CA LEU A 419 16.02 -0.17 1.52
C LEU A 419 14.49 -0.04 1.37
N GLY A 420 13.99 0.45 0.24
CA GLY A 420 12.56 0.75 0.05
C GLY A 420 12.04 1.85 0.99
N MET A 421 12.93 2.69 1.53
CA MET A 421 12.60 3.78 2.47
C MET A 421 13.21 5.13 2.08
N THR A 422 14.25 5.14 1.25
CA THR A 422 14.98 6.35 0.86
C THR A 422 15.36 6.31 -0.62
N THR A 423 15.85 7.41 -1.18
CA THR A 423 16.34 7.48 -2.56
C THR A 423 17.47 8.51 -2.64
N ALA A 424 18.53 8.25 -3.42
CA ALA A 424 19.68 9.14 -3.52
C ALA A 424 19.25 10.52 -4.06
N ASN A 425 19.97 11.60 -3.72
CA ASN A 425 19.63 13.00 -4.04
C ASN A 425 18.48 13.62 -3.21
N PHE A 426 17.79 12.88 -2.34
CA PHE A 426 16.70 13.39 -1.50
C PHE A 426 17.02 13.22 0.00
N PRO A 427 17.91 14.05 0.58
CA PRO A 427 18.41 13.84 1.92
C PRO A 427 17.33 14.01 2.99
N ASN A 428 17.48 13.31 4.11
CA ASN A 428 16.55 13.35 5.25
C ASN A 428 15.07 13.05 4.92
N MET A 429 14.78 12.56 3.72
CA MET A 429 13.44 12.15 3.30
C MET A 429 13.31 10.64 3.40
N PHE A 430 12.27 10.20 4.11
CA PHE A 430 11.89 8.81 4.24
C PHE A 430 10.48 8.61 3.69
N PHE A 431 10.21 7.47 3.04
CA PHE A 431 8.87 7.03 2.69
C PHE A 431 8.59 5.64 3.26
N LEU A 432 7.36 5.42 3.70
CA LEU A 432 6.96 4.21 4.41
C LEU A 432 5.97 3.42 3.58
N TYR A 433 6.02 2.09 3.70
CA TYR A 433 5.18 1.19 2.91
C TYR A 433 5.24 1.53 1.40
N GLY A 434 6.44 1.94 0.97
CA GLY A 434 6.72 2.50 -0.35
C GLY A 434 7.28 1.47 -1.33
N PRO A 435 7.70 1.92 -2.53
CA PRO A 435 8.20 1.02 -3.55
C PRO A 435 9.49 0.31 -3.12
N GLN A 436 9.69 -0.92 -3.63
CA GLN A 436 10.81 -1.82 -3.34
C GLN A 436 10.97 -2.17 -1.84
N SER A 437 9.90 -2.00 -1.06
CA SER A 437 9.77 -2.55 0.28
C SER A 437 8.77 -3.71 0.30
N PRO A 438 8.63 -4.48 1.40
CA PRO A 438 7.67 -5.60 1.44
C PRO A 438 6.25 -5.17 1.06
N ALA A 439 5.84 -3.97 1.50
CA ALA A 439 4.60 -3.29 1.14
C ALA A 439 3.41 -4.24 0.91
N ALA A 440 2.97 -4.39 -0.34
CA ALA A 440 1.77 -5.14 -0.68
C ALA A 440 1.86 -6.65 -0.41
N LEU A 441 3.08 -7.19 -0.32
CA LEU A 441 3.34 -8.60 -0.02
C LEU A 441 3.39 -8.88 1.49
N SER A 442 3.14 -7.88 2.32
CA SER A 442 3.06 -8.00 3.77
C SER A 442 1.81 -7.36 4.36
N ASN A 443 1.44 -7.81 5.56
CA ASN A 443 0.51 -7.12 6.43
C ASN A 443 1.02 -5.69 6.70
N GLY A 444 0.17 -4.71 6.42
CA GLY A 444 0.50 -3.29 6.51
C GLY A 444 1.11 -2.90 7.86
N PRO A 445 0.36 -3.00 8.97
CA PRO A 445 0.86 -2.66 10.31
C PRO A 445 2.19 -3.32 10.67
N ALA A 446 2.38 -4.61 10.36
CA ALA A 446 3.63 -5.32 10.63
C ALA A 446 4.84 -4.68 9.94
N SER A 447 4.76 -4.47 8.63
CA SER A 447 5.85 -3.83 7.87
C SER A 447 6.03 -2.36 8.22
N ILE A 448 4.94 -1.65 8.49
CA ILE A 448 4.96 -0.22 8.81
C ILE A 448 5.70 0.01 10.11
N GLU A 449 5.38 -0.72 11.19
CA GLU A 449 6.06 -0.54 12.48
C GLU A 449 7.55 -0.88 12.35
N MET A 450 7.87 -1.98 11.67
CA MET A 450 9.26 -2.38 11.41
C MET A 450 10.07 -1.27 10.70
N GLN A 451 9.53 -0.71 9.62
CA GLN A 451 10.17 0.39 8.89
C GLN A 451 10.24 1.67 9.72
N SER A 452 9.17 1.96 10.47
CA SER A 452 9.09 3.15 11.30
C SER A 452 10.14 3.12 12.40
N ASP A 453 10.32 1.98 13.07
CA ASP A 453 11.34 1.82 14.11
C ASP A 453 12.75 2.03 13.54
N TRP A 454 13.03 1.52 12.34
CA TRP A 454 14.31 1.77 11.66
C TRP A 454 14.53 3.26 11.38
N VAL A 455 13.52 3.97 10.86
CA VAL A 455 13.59 5.41 10.60
C VAL A 455 13.77 6.22 11.90
N ILE A 456 13.05 5.85 12.96
CA ILE A 456 13.16 6.49 14.27
C ILE A 456 14.56 6.28 14.85
N ASN A 457 15.11 5.06 14.78
CA ASN A 457 16.47 4.76 15.21
C ASN A 457 17.51 5.55 14.41
N CYS A 458 17.28 5.72 13.10
CA CYS A 458 18.10 6.57 12.24
C CYS A 458 18.12 8.03 12.71
N ILE A 459 16.94 8.62 12.94
CA ILE A 459 16.81 10.00 13.42
C ILE A 459 17.48 10.16 14.80
N GLN A 460 17.30 9.20 15.71
CA GLN A 460 17.98 9.21 17.01
C GLN A 460 19.50 9.12 16.88
N HIS A 461 20.01 8.26 15.99
CA HIS A 461 21.44 8.15 15.70
C HIS A 461 22.01 9.47 15.17
N MET A 462 21.30 10.10 14.22
CA MET A 462 21.66 11.41 13.67
C MET A 462 21.75 12.47 14.77
N LYS A 463 20.74 12.55 15.64
CA LYS A 463 20.72 13.49 16.78
C LYS A 463 21.86 13.22 17.77
N LYS A 464 22.06 11.96 18.16
CA LYS A 464 23.11 11.55 19.10
C LYS A 464 24.51 11.92 18.60
N ASN A 465 24.75 11.78 17.29
CA ASN A 465 26.04 12.06 16.67
C ASN A 465 26.16 13.48 16.09
N LYS A 466 25.20 14.37 16.37
CA LYS A 466 25.18 15.77 15.90
C LYS A 466 25.26 15.90 14.37
N LEU A 467 24.68 14.94 13.66
CA LEU A 467 24.61 14.92 12.20
C LEU A 467 23.34 15.63 11.73
N THR A 468 23.43 16.35 10.62
CA THR A 468 22.35 17.19 10.09
C THR A 468 21.75 16.62 8.81
N ARG A 469 22.49 15.76 8.10
CA ARG A 469 22.08 15.21 6.81
C ARG A 469 22.45 13.74 6.66
N ILE A 470 21.47 12.93 6.25
CA ILE A 470 21.63 11.56 5.77
C ILE A 470 21.09 11.45 4.34
N GLU A 471 21.83 10.76 3.47
CA GLU A 471 21.46 10.59 2.07
C GLU A 471 21.91 9.22 1.57
N ALA A 472 21.03 8.46 0.90
CA ALA A 472 21.43 7.22 0.25
C ALA A 472 22.44 7.49 -0.87
N THR A 473 23.42 6.61 -1.08
CA THR A 473 24.32 6.75 -2.23
C THR A 473 23.68 6.18 -3.51
N PRO A 474 24.06 6.67 -4.71
CA PRO A 474 23.61 6.10 -5.98
C PRO A 474 23.91 4.60 -6.10
N GLU A 475 25.07 4.17 -5.61
CA GLU A 475 25.49 2.76 -5.64
C GLU A 475 24.58 1.89 -4.76
N ALA A 476 24.16 2.42 -3.61
CA ALA A 476 23.31 1.72 -2.66
C ALA A 476 21.87 1.55 -3.16
N GLU A 477 21.34 2.49 -3.96
CA GLU A 477 20.04 2.32 -4.61
C GLU A 477 20.10 1.39 -5.82
N GLU A 478 21.21 1.38 -6.56
CA GLU A 478 21.42 0.41 -7.65
C GLU A 478 21.54 -1.02 -7.11
N GLU A 479 22.33 -1.24 -6.06
CA GLU A 479 22.46 -2.52 -5.37
C GLU A 479 21.09 -3.03 -4.90
N TRP A 480 20.31 -2.16 -4.25
CA TRP A 480 18.98 -2.50 -3.74
C TRP A 480 18.00 -2.83 -4.88
N ARG A 481 18.01 -2.06 -5.96
CA ARG A 481 17.19 -2.32 -7.15
C ARG A 481 17.51 -3.68 -7.76
N ASN A 482 18.80 -3.98 -7.94
CA ASN A 482 19.24 -5.25 -8.51
C ASN A 482 18.86 -6.42 -7.61
N LEU A 483 18.97 -6.27 -6.28
CA LEU A 483 18.48 -7.27 -5.34
C LEU A 483 16.97 -7.53 -5.51
N ASN A 484 16.15 -6.48 -5.62
CA ASN A 484 14.71 -6.62 -5.83
C ASN A 484 14.38 -7.37 -7.13
N ILE A 485 15.09 -7.05 -8.22
CA ILE A 485 14.95 -7.74 -9.51
C ILE A 485 15.30 -9.22 -9.37
N ASN A 486 16.45 -9.54 -8.78
CA ASN A 486 16.93 -10.91 -8.63
C ASN A 486 16.00 -11.76 -7.74
N VAL A 487 15.57 -11.21 -6.61
CA VAL A 487 14.63 -11.91 -5.71
C VAL A 487 13.28 -12.14 -6.40
N ALA A 488 12.74 -11.15 -7.11
CA ALA A 488 11.48 -11.30 -7.82
C ALA A 488 11.58 -12.30 -8.99
N ALA A 489 12.71 -12.34 -9.71
CA ALA A 489 12.96 -13.27 -10.80
C ALA A 489 12.96 -14.74 -10.35
N GLY A 490 13.30 -15.01 -9.09
CA GLY A 490 13.20 -16.34 -8.48
C GLY A 490 11.77 -16.78 -8.14
N THR A 491 10.75 -15.96 -8.42
CA THR A 491 9.34 -16.24 -8.10
C THR A 491 8.45 -16.22 -9.33
N LEU A 492 7.21 -16.69 -9.17
CA LEU A 492 6.19 -16.61 -10.21
C LEU A 492 5.57 -15.19 -10.36
N LEU A 493 5.91 -14.22 -9.49
CA LEU A 493 5.31 -12.87 -9.51
C LEU A 493 5.44 -12.17 -10.86
N GLY A 494 6.54 -12.40 -11.58
CA GLY A 494 6.78 -11.84 -12.92
C GLY A 494 5.85 -12.37 -14.01
N LYS A 495 5.12 -13.47 -13.78
CA LYS A 495 4.23 -14.09 -14.77
C LYS A 495 2.85 -13.44 -14.88
N ALA A 496 2.54 -12.42 -14.07
CA ALA A 496 1.26 -11.75 -14.08
C ALA A 496 1.37 -10.24 -14.34
N LYS A 497 0.39 -9.71 -15.09
CA LYS A 497 0.13 -8.26 -15.16
C LYS A 497 -0.59 -7.81 -13.89
N SER A 498 0.17 -7.37 -12.90
CA SER A 498 -0.29 -6.97 -11.56
C SER A 498 0.14 -5.54 -11.23
N TRP A 499 -0.57 -4.89 -10.31
CA TRP A 499 -0.08 -3.63 -9.75
C TRP A 499 1.18 -3.82 -8.88
N TYR A 500 1.51 -5.06 -8.51
CA TYR A 500 2.78 -5.42 -7.85
C TYR A 500 4.02 -5.08 -8.69
N ASN A 501 3.87 -5.01 -10.01
CA ASN A 501 4.95 -4.67 -10.93
C ASN A 501 4.64 -3.46 -11.82
N GLY A 502 3.64 -2.64 -11.45
CA GLY A 502 3.27 -1.42 -12.18
C GLY A 502 2.55 -1.63 -13.51
N SER A 503 2.39 -2.85 -13.99
CA SER A 503 1.80 -3.16 -15.31
C SER A 503 0.31 -2.80 -15.46
N ASN A 504 -0.36 -2.38 -14.38
CA ASN A 504 -1.73 -1.89 -14.44
C ASN A 504 -1.84 -0.45 -14.96
N ILE A 505 -0.73 0.30 -15.04
CA ILE A 505 -0.67 1.67 -15.52
C ILE A 505 -0.04 1.70 -16.92
N PRO A 506 -0.77 2.12 -17.97
CA PRO A 506 -0.21 2.26 -19.31
C PRO A 506 1.00 3.19 -19.34
N GLY A 507 2.04 2.81 -20.07
CA GLY A 507 3.28 3.59 -20.23
C GLY A 507 4.25 3.53 -19.05
N LYS A 508 3.88 2.93 -17.92
CA LYS A 508 4.77 2.76 -16.77
C LYS A 508 5.75 1.60 -17.02
N VAL A 509 6.99 1.75 -16.55
CA VAL A 509 7.99 0.68 -16.55
C VAL A 509 7.46 -0.51 -15.72
N VAL A 510 7.56 -1.71 -16.30
CA VAL A 510 7.17 -2.95 -15.62
C VAL A 510 8.39 -3.52 -14.90
N GLU A 511 8.38 -3.42 -13.57
CA GLU A 511 9.47 -3.87 -12.71
C GLU A 511 8.93 -4.23 -11.31
N PRO A 512 9.60 -5.06 -10.51
CA PRO A 512 9.11 -5.38 -9.17
C PRO A 512 9.07 -4.14 -8.27
N LEU A 513 7.88 -3.75 -7.85
CA LEU A 513 7.67 -2.62 -6.93
C LEU A 513 7.58 -3.06 -5.47
N ASN A 514 7.61 -4.36 -5.18
CA ASN A 514 7.56 -4.91 -3.82
C ASN A 514 8.72 -5.87 -3.62
N PHE A 515 9.32 -5.84 -2.43
CA PHE A 515 10.38 -6.76 -2.05
C PHE A 515 9.80 -8.15 -1.78
N ALA A 516 10.08 -9.11 -2.67
CA ALA A 516 9.52 -10.45 -2.63
C ALA A 516 10.24 -11.42 -1.67
N GLY A 517 11.28 -10.98 -0.95
CA GLY A 517 12.08 -11.82 -0.06
C GLY A 517 11.42 -12.12 1.31
N GLY A 518 10.27 -11.50 1.59
CA GLY A 518 9.56 -11.64 2.86
C GLY A 518 10.12 -10.78 3.98
N LEU A 519 9.32 -10.59 5.04
CA LEU A 519 9.67 -9.72 6.16
C LEU A 519 10.95 -10.10 6.91
N PRO A 520 11.24 -11.39 7.22
CA PRO A 520 12.43 -11.72 7.99
C PRO A 520 13.73 -11.36 7.25
N TYR A 521 13.78 -11.62 5.95
CA TYR A 521 14.95 -11.28 5.14
C TYR A 521 15.07 -9.77 4.92
N TYR A 522 13.95 -9.08 4.67
CA TYR A 522 13.95 -7.63 4.62
C TYR A 522 14.46 -7.01 5.93
N TYR A 523 13.99 -7.52 7.07
CA TYR A 523 14.40 -7.06 8.39
C TYR A 523 15.90 -7.25 8.63
N SER A 524 16.45 -8.41 8.26
CA SER A 524 17.89 -8.65 8.41
C SER A 524 18.71 -7.67 7.55
N LEU A 525 18.27 -7.38 6.33
CA LEU A 525 18.97 -6.45 5.44
C LEU A 525 18.98 -5.01 5.99
N ILE A 526 17.84 -4.49 6.45
CA ILE A 526 17.80 -3.12 6.99
C ILE A 526 18.56 -3.03 8.32
N LYS A 527 18.52 -4.09 9.13
CA LYS A 527 19.21 -4.12 10.43
C LYS A 527 20.72 -4.20 10.28
N GLU A 528 21.20 -5.00 9.33
CA GLU A 528 22.63 -5.09 9.00
C GLU A 528 23.21 -3.71 8.63
N LYS A 529 22.50 -2.93 7.81
CA LYS A 529 22.93 -1.57 7.47
C LYS A 529 22.95 -0.65 8.68
N GLU A 530 21.95 -0.73 9.56
CA GLU A 530 21.91 0.01 10.83
C GLU A 530 23.12 -0.32 11.73
N GLU A 531 23.42 -1.60 11.91
CA GLU A 531 24.51 -2.10 12.76
C GLU A 531 25.90 -1.72 12.23
N LYS A 532 26.04 -1.61 10.91
CA LYS A 532 27.25 -1.11 10.24
C LYS A 532 27.32 0.43 10.15
N GLY A 533 26.57 1.13 10.99
CA GLY A 533 26.61 2.60 11.05
C GLY A 533 25.94 3.28 9.86
N TYR A 534 24.82 2.72 9.39
CA TYR A 534 24.07 3.17 8.20
C TYR A 534 24.91 3.07 6.92
N GLU A 535 25.53 1.91 6.70
CA GLU A 535 26.19 1.59 5.43
C GLU A 535 25.23 1.82 4.24
N GLY A 536 25.74 2.37 3.13
CA GLY A 536 24.93 2.78 1.98
C GLY A 536 24.39 4.21 2.08
N PHE A 537 24.68 4.92 3.18
CA PHE A 537 24.35 6.33 3.36
C PHE A 537 25.58 7.22 3.54
N LYS A 538 25.49 8.47 3.05
CA LYS A 538 26.38 9.57 3.41
C LYS A 538 25.77 10.33 4.57
N LEU A 539 26.47 10.34 5.71
CA LEU A 539 26.08 11.09 6.90
C LEU A 539 27.02 12.28 7.06
N SER A 540 26.48 13.46 7.36
CA SER A 540 27.27 14.69 7.48
C SER A 540 26.67 15.69 8.45
N SER A 541 27.47 16.67 8.86
CA SER A 541 27.05 17.86 9.59
C SER A 541 27.35 19.14 8.79
N ASN A 542 26.59 20.22 9.03
CA ASN A 542 26.86 21.54 8.43
C ASN A 542 28.29 22.05 8.69
N ALA A 543 28.88 21.73 9.85
CA ALA A 543 30.26 22.11 10.19
C ALA A 543 31.30 21.39 9.30
N GLN A 544 31.10 20.10 9.04
CA GLN A 544 31.99 19.31 8.17
C GLN A 544 31.91 19.74 6.69
N LYS A 545 30.75 20.23 6.23
CA LYS A 545 30.63 20.81 4.87
C LYS A 545 31.42 22.10 4.72
N ALA A 546 31.34 23.00 5.70
CA ALA A 546 32.10 24.24 5.68
C ALA A 546 33.62 23.97 5.65
N GLU A 547 34.11 22.96 6.38
CA GLU A 547 35.51 22.54 6.33
C GLU A 547 35.90 21.95 4.96
N LEU A 548 35.06 21.12 4.34
CA LEU A 548 35.31 20.55 3.01
C LEU A 548 35.32 21.63 1.91
N GLU A 549 34.40 22.60 1.94
CA GLU A 549 34.36 23.71 0.98
C GLU A 549 35.55 24.68 1.16
N VAL A 550 36.01 24.89 2.39
CA VAL A 550 37.23 25.68 2.66
C VAL A 550 38.46 24.93 2.15
N HIS A 551 38.51 23.60 2.30
CA HIS A 551 39.62 22.78 1.84
C HIS A 551 39.71 22.68 0.31
N ASP A 552 38.56 22.63 -0.39
CA ASP A 552 38.52 22.66 -1.87
C ASP A 552 38.89 24.05 -2.43
N LYS A 553 38.47 25.14 -1.76
CA LYS A 553 38.94 26.50 -2.08
C LYS A 553 40.44 26.68 -1.84
N HIS A 554 41.00 26.05 -0.80
CA HIS A 554 42.45 26.06 -0.54
C HIS A 554 43.22 25.25 -1.60
N LYS A 555 42.70 24.10 -2.06
CA LYS A 555 43.30 23.36 -3.19
C LYS A 555 43.31 24.18 -4.48
N HIS A 556 42.25 24.93 -4.77
CA HIS A 556 42.20 25.81 -5.95
C HIS A 556 43.10 27.05 -5.82
N GLN A 557 43.37 27.56 -4.61
CA GLN A 557 44.34 28.64 -4.41
C GLN A 557 45.80 28.16 -4.47
N VAL A 558 46.10 26.94 -4.03
CA VAL A 558 47.47 26.38 -4.10
C VAL A 558 47.88 26.06 -5.54
N VAL A 559 46.94 25.65 -6.42
CA VAL A 559 47.23 25.43 -7.85
C VAL A 559 47.51 26.74 -8.61
N ASN A 560 46.96 27.87 -8.16
CA ASN A 560 47.23 29.19 -8.76
C ASN A 560 48.48 29.90 -8.18
N GLY A 561 49.10 29.35 -7.13
CA GLY A 561 50.29 29.92 -6.47
C GLY A 561 51.63 29.53 -7.10
N PHE A 562 51.67 28.52 -7.98
CA PHE A 562 52.91 28.04 -8.61
C PHE A 562 53.18 28.61 -10.02
N ALA A 563 52.37 29.56 -10.47
CA ALA A 563 52.53 30.22 -11.77
C ALA A 563 53.03 31.67 -11.65
N LYS A 564 53.96 31.96 -10.73
CA LYS A 564 54.75 33.20 -10.70
C LYS A 564 56.10 32.99 -9.99
N VAL A 565 57.08 32.46 -10.72
CA VAL A 565 58.51 32.80 -10.56
C VAL A 565 59.13 32.82 -11.95
#